data_AF-A0A1H4LD79-F1
#
_entry.id   AF-A0A1H4LD79-F1
#
_cell.length_a   1.000
_cell.length_b   1.000
_cell.length_c   1.000
_cell.angle_alpha   90.00
_cell.angle_beta   90.00
_cell.angle_gamma   90.00
#
_symmetry.space_group_name_H-M   'P 1'
#
loop_
_entity.id
_entity.type
_entity.pdbx_description
1 polymer ?
#
loop_
_entity_poly.entity_id
_entity_poly.type
_entity_poly.pdbx_seq_one_letter_code
_entity_poly.pdbx_strand_id
1 'polypeptide(L)'
;MELWTERQATRHLAVPGVGRDGARSALKAGVAGRPLEVSNALLYDADAVRGALGRMDPPCELRLRTRRPIFVARVCPRIADVESGWRSWRGADVLAPRPEQLDAARGWWHLGERTRRLVRILGPERGVPFVVTCGGIVVLGAEITGIDHDLVAEGTAMSEGRRSSSRQGGGYSRLARAFVLDDPGAWFDGQLGRRFTLGPGGPFRVVFSRGPAGT
;
A
#
# COMPACT_ATOMS: atom_id res chain seq x y z
N MET A 1 31.11 -0.15 1.03
CA MET A 1 29.68 0.21 1.02
C MET A 1 29.55 1.56 0.35
N GLU A 2 28.98 1.60 -0.86
CA GLU A 2 28.73 2.85 -1.58
C GLU A 2 27.44 3.48 -1.06
N LEU A 3 27.44 4.79 -0.80
CA LEU A 3 26.30 5.51 -0.27
C LEU A 3 25.77 6.52 -1.29
N TRP A 4 24.44 6.57 -1.43
CA TRP A 4 23.73 7.49 -2.32
C TRP A 4 22.87 8.47 -1.54
N THR A 5 22.84 9.71 -1.98
CA THR A 5 21.86 10.70 -1.50
C THR A 5 20.44 10.29 -1.88
N GLU A 6 19.44 10.81 -1.16
CA GLU A 6 18.02 10.65 -1.52
C GLU A 6 17.75 10.98 -3.00
N ARG A 7 18.40 12.01 -3.54
CA ARG A 7 18.25 12.41 -4.95
C ARG A 7 18.78 11.35 -5.92
N GLN A 8 19.96 10.79 -5.64
CA GLN A 8 20.57 9.73 -6.46
C GLN A 8 19.73 8.46 -6.38
N ALA A 9 19.38 8.02 -5.17
CA ALA A 9 18.54 6.84 -4.95
C ALA A 9 17.17 6.98 -5.61
N THR A 10 16.52 8.15 -5.46
CA THR A 10 15.22 8.42 -6.10
C THR A 10 15.35 8.36 -7.61
N ARG A 11 16.38 8.98 -8.20
CA ARG A 11 16.60 8.94 -9.64
C ARG A 11 16.81 7.51 -10.14
N HIS A 12 17.53 6.68 -9.38
CA HIS A 12 17.76 5.29 -9.74
C HIS A 12 16.46 4.46 -9.69
N LEU A 13 15.62 4.69 -8.68
CA LEU A 13 14.31 4.04 -8.55
C LEU A 13 13.24 4.60 -9.51
N ALA A 14 13.39 5.83 -9.96
CA ALA A 14 12.46 6.53 -10.86
C ALA A 14 12.60 6.03 -12.30
N VAL A 15 11.95 4.90 -12.55
CA VAL A 15 11.79 4.24 -13.85
C VAL A 15 10.47 4.64 -14.54
N PRO A 16 10.21 4.13 -15.76
CA PRO A 16 8.86 4.15 -16.31
C PRO A 16 7.83 3.50 -15.37
N GLY A 17 6.74 4.23 -15.04
CA GLY A 17 5.56 3.72 -14.32
C GLY A 17 5.41 4.11 -12.84
N VAL A 18 6.51 4.47 -12.16
CA VAL A 18 6.52 4.85 -10.73
C VAL A 18 6.61 6.37 -10.53
N GLY A 19 7.23 7.08 -11.48
CA GLY A 19 7.46 8.52 -11.37
C GLY A 19 8.40 8.89 -10.22
N ARG A 20 8.84 10.14 -10.18
CA ARG A 20 9.83 10.60 -9.20
C ARG A 20 9.27 10.63 -7.77
N ASP A 21 8.04 11.09 -7.60
CA ASP A 21 7.41 11.21 -6.28
C ASP A 21 7.04 9.85 -5.70
N GLY A 22 6.67 8.89 -6.55
CA GLY A 22 6.47 7.50 -6.17
C GLY A 22 7.79 6.88 -5.70
N ALA A 23 8.86 7.01 -6.48
CA ALA A 23 10.19 6.50 -6.10
C ALA A 23 10.68 7.09 -4.77
N ARG A 24 10.48 8.40 -4.57
CA ARG A 24 10.80 9.08 -3.31
C ARG A 24 9.98 8.53 -2.13
N SER A 25 8.69 8.31 -2.34
CA SER A 25 7.79 7.73 -1.35
C SER A 25 8.22 6.31 -0.98
N ALA A 26 8.53 5.46 -1.97
CA ALA A 26 9.01 4.11 -1.73
C ALA A 26 10.30 4.08 -0.87
N LEU A 27 11.26 4.96 -1.15
CA LEU A 27 12.47 5.10 -0.34
C LEU A 27 12.16 5.47 1.11
N LYS A 28 11.32 6.48 1.31
CA LYS A 28 10.91 6.93 2.65
C LYS A 28 10.12 5.89 3.42
N ALA A 29 9.43 4.99 2.73
CA ALA A 29 8.76 3.85 3.35
C ALA A 29 9.73 2.72 3.72
N GLY A 30 11.01 2.80 3.33
CA GLY A 30 12.05 1.83 3.67
C GLY A 30 12.28 0.72 2.64
N VAL A 31 11.79 0.86 1.40
CA VAL A 31 11.92 -0.19 0.36
C VAL A 31 13.37 -0.61 0.09
N ALA A 32 14.32 0.29 0.28
CA ALA A 32 15.75 0.04 0.16
C ALA A 32 16.46 -0.10 1.52
N GLY A 33 15.73 -0.45 2.58
CA GLY A 33 16.24 -0.47 3.94
C GLY A 33 16.18 0.89 4.65
N ARG A 34 16.69 0.91 5.89
CA ARG A 34 16.77 2.13 6.70
C ARG A 34 17.83 3.08 6.13
N PRO A 35 17.52 4.36 5.88
CA PRO A 35 18.56 5.31 5.51
C PRO A 35 19.51 5.56 6.69
N LEU A 36 20.77 5.85 6.36
CA LEU A 36 21.72 6.44 7.29
C LEU A 36 21.44 7.95 7.36
N GLU A 37 21.19 8.44 8.56
CA GLU A 37 20.99 9.87 8.83
C GLU A 37 22.34 10.52 9.14
N VAL A 38 22.76 11.47 8.31
CA VAL A 38 24.00 12.23 8.50
C VAL A 38 23.68 13.72 8.47
N SER A 39 23.69 14.35 9.64
CA SER A 39 23.32 15.76 9.85
C SER A 39 21.95 16.09 9.24
N ASN A 40 21.92 16.64 8.02
CA ASN A 40 20.70 17.05 7.30
C ASN A 40 20.47 16.25 6.00
N ALA A 41 21.16 15.11 5.83
CA ALA A 41 21.07 14.28 4.64
C ALA A 41 20.66 12.84 4.98
N LEU A 42 19.81 12.28 4.13
CA LEU A 42 19.51 10.86 4.10
C LEU A 42 20.40 10.18 3.06
N LEU A 43 21.21 9.23 3.52
CA LEU A 43 22.06 8.39 2.69
C LEU A 43 21.51 6.96 2.66
N TYR A 44 21.51 6.36 1.49
CA TYR A 44 21.03 5.01 1.27
C TYR A 44 22.17 4.13 0.78
N ASP A 45 22.19 2.88 1.20
CA ASP A 45 23.10 1.89 0.63
C ASP A 45 22.77 1.68 -0.86
N ALA A 46 23.75 1.97 -1.72
CA ALA A 46 23.59 1.86 -3.17
C ALA A 46 23.24 0.43 -3.59
N ASP A 47 23.78 -0.59 -2.92
CA ASP A 47 23.51 -1.99 -3.25
C ASP A 47 22.11 -2.41 -2.79
N ALA A 48 21.61 -1.86 -1.67
CA ALA A 48 20.23 -2.05 -1.26
C ALA A 48 19.24 -1.36 -2.23
N VAL A 49 19.57 -0.16 -2.72
CA VAL A 49 18.75 0.54 -3.73
C VAL A 49 18.79 -0.17 -5.08
N ARG A 50 19.96 -0.66 -5.53
CA ARG A 50 20.09 -1.50 -6.72
C ARG A 50 19.38 -2.83 -6.56
N GLY A 51 19.46 -3.47 -5.40
CA GLY A 51 18.76 -4.72 -5.08
C GLY A 51 17.24 -4.54 -5.00
N ALA A 52 16.77 -3.33 -4.65
CA ALA A 52 15.37 -2.96 -4.82
C ALA A 52 14.97 -2.90 -6.31
N LEU A 53 15.91 -2.60 -7.23
CA LEU A 53 15.70 -2.74 -8.68
C LEU A 53 15.90 -4.17 -9.21
N GLY A 54 16.87 -4.93 -8.69
CA GLY A 54 17.17 -6.30 -9.14
C GLY A 54 16.05 -7.29 -8.85
N ARG A 55 15.12 -6.94 -7.95
CA ARG A 55 13.88 -7.67 -7.66
C ARG A 55 12.73 -7.35 -8.62
N MET A 56 12.98 -6.57 -9.66
CA MET A 56 11.94 -6.11 -10.57
C MET A 56 12.07 -6.76 -11.94
N ASP A 57 11.11 -7.61 -12.24
CA ASP A 57 10.74 -7.85 -13.62
C ASP A 57 10.21 -6.55 -14.27
N PRO A 58 10.21 -6.42 -15.62
CA PRO A 58 9.57 -5.32 -16.35
C PRO A 58 8.15 -5.03 -15.84
N PRO A 59 7.61 -3.80 -16.04
CA PRO A 59 6.37 -3.33 -15.42
C PRO A 59 5.29 -4.41 -15.51
N CYS A 60 4.99 -5.04 -14.37
CA CYS A 60 4.10 -6.18 -14.37
C CYS A 60 2.65 -5.68 -14.29
N GLU A 61 1.81 -6.20 -15.17
CA GLU A 61 0.44 -6.46 -14.76
C GLU A 61 0.51 -7.50 -13.65
N LEU A 62 -0.31 -7.36 -12.61
CA LEU A 62 -0.40 -8.29 -11.49
C LEU A 62 -0.62 -9.71 -12.05
N ARG A 63 0.47 -10.49 -12.20
CA ARG A 63 0.46 -11.85 -12.77
C ARG A 63 0.12 -12.81 -11.65
N LEU A 64 -1.15 -12.84 -11.31
CA LEU A 64 -1.60 -13.65 -10.20
C LEU A 64 -2.17 -14.96 -10.70
N ARG A 65 -1.68 -16.04 -10.12
CA ARG A 65 -2.20 -17.40 -10.28
C ARG A 65 -3.47 -17.59 -9.46
N THR A 66 -4.36 -16.60 -9.47
CA THR A 66 -5.64 -16.65 -8.76
C THR A 66 -6.75 -16.28 -9.73
N ARG A 67 -7.86 -17.01 -9.65
CA ARG A 67 -9.10 -16.67 -10.38
C ARG A 67 -9.94 -15.64 -9.64
N ARG A 68 -9.45 -15.15 -8.49
CA ARG A 68 -10.15 -14.21 -7.60
C ARG A 68 -9.78 -12.77 -7.95
N PRO A 69 -10.69 -11.79 -7.72
CA PRO A 69 -10.33 -10.38 -7.77
C PRO A 69 -9.27 -10.07 -6.73
N ILE A 70 -8.37 -9.15 -7.05
CA ILE A 70 -7.28 -8.74 -6.17
C ILE A 70 -7.47 -7.30 -5.78
N PHE A 71 -7.27 -7.06 -4.50
CA PHE A 71 -7.46 -5.78 -3.88
C PHE A 71 -6.11 -5.07 -3.81
N VAL A 72 -6.00 -3.87 -4.39
CA VAL A 72 -4.73 -3.13 -4.42
C VAL A 72 -4.87 -1.77 -3.75
N ALA A 73 -4.12 -1.59 -2.69
CA ALA A 73 -4.04 -0.37 -1.89
C ALA A 73 -2.77 0.43 -2.18
N ARG A 74 -2.85 1.76 -2.09
CA ARG A 74 -1.73 2.70 -2.22
C ARG A 74 -1.50 3.43 -0.93
N VAL A 75 -0.35 3.21 -0.33
CA VAL A 75 0.08 3.89 0.89
C VAL A 75 1.25 4.82 0.59
N CYS A 76 1.24 5.97 1.27
CA CYS A 76 2.39 6.83 1.38
C CYS A 76 3.34 6.30 2.49
N PRO A 77 4.52 6.90 2.70
CA PRO A 77 5.36 6.60 3.85
C PRO A 77 4.61 6.85 5.17
N ARG A 78 5.04 6.17 6.24
CA ARG A 78 4.56 6.41 7.60
C ARG A 78 4.66 7.90 7.97
N ILE A 79 3.52 8.52 8.21
CA ILE A 79 3.39 9.89 8.70
C ILE A 79 2.46 9.90 9.91
N ALA A 80 2.77 10.73 10.90
CA ALA A 80 1.88 10.93 12.04
C ALA A 80 0.54 11.43 11.53
N ASP A 81 -0.54 10.80 11.98
CA ASP A 81 -1.86 11.35 11.69
C ASP A 81 -2.07 12.60 12.54
N VAL A 82 -1.92 13.76 11.90
CA VAL A 82 -2.16 15.07 12.52
C VAL A 82 -3.60 15.15 13.05
N GLU A 83 -4.54 14.40 12.47
CA GLU A 83 -5.97 14.46 12.81
C GLU A 83 -6.41 13.49 13.90
N SER A 84 -5.69 12.36 14.09
CA SER A 84 -6.09 11.31 15.07
C SER A 84 -5.35 11.43 16.40
N GLY A 85 -4.53 12.45 16.54
CA GLY A 85 -3.50 12.50 17.56
C GLY A 85 -2.40 11.47 17.30
N TRP A 86 -1.23 11.74 17.88
CA TRP A 86 -0.04 10.89 18.05
C TRP A 86 -0.22 9.36 18.19
N ARG A 87 -1.44 8.86 18.42
CA ARG A 87 -1.78 7.43 18.54
C ARG A 87 -2.04 6.72 17.22
N SER A 88 -2.23 7.41 16.10
CA SER A 88 -2.39 6.75 14.80
C SER A 88 -1.42 7.28 13.74
N TRP A 89 -0.93 6.37 12.91
CA TRP A 89 -0.01 6.65 11.81
C TRP A 89 -0.68 6.28 10.49
N ARG A 90 -0.38 7.04 9.44
CA ARG A 90 -0.87 6.79 8.08
C ARG A 90 0.31 6.35 7.23
N GLY A 91 0.14 5.31 6.42
CA GLY A 91 1.16 4.89 5.45
C GLY A 91 1.94 3.64 5.86
N ALA A 92 2.82 3.16 4.98
CA ALA A 92 3.66 2.00 5.27
C ALA A 92 5.03 2.42 5.81
N ASP A 93 5.48 1.66 6.80
CA ASP A 93 6.87 1.51 7.18
C ASP A 93 7.20 0.03 6.95
N VAL A 94 7.93 -0.26 5.88
CA VAL A 94 8.22 -1.66 5.48
C VAL A 94 9.25 -2.30 6.42
N LEU A 95 9.86 -1.52 7.30
CA LEU A 95 10.80 -1.98 8.32
C LEU A 95 10.10 -2.25 9.66
N ALA A 96 8.86 -1.78 9.82
CA ALA A 96 8.08 -2.03 11.03
C ALA A 96 7.76 -3.53 11.18
N PRO A 97 7.53 -4.01 12.41
CA PRO A 97 7.03 -5.36 12.65
C PRO A 97 5.75 -5.65 11.85
N ARG A 98 5.59 -6.91 11.44
CA ARG A 98 4.46 -7.38 10.63
C ARG A 98 3.08 -6.93 11.15
N PRO A 99 2.76 -7.00 12.46
CA PRO A 99 1.47 -6.51 12.96
C PRO A 99 1.23 -5.02 12.72
N GLU A 100 2.26 -4.17 12.85
CA GLU A 100 2.14 -2.73 12.56
C GLU A 100 1.91 -2.46 11.07
N GLN A 101 2.56 -3.23 10.19
CA GLN A 101 2.33 -3.14 8.75
C GLN A 101 0.89 -3.51 8.37
N LEU A 102 0.36 -4.58 8.98
CA LEU A 102 -1.02 -4.99 8.78
C LEU A 102 -1.98 -3.94 9.33
N ASP A 103 -1.75 -3.41 10.53
CA ASP A 103 -2.58 -2.35 11.11
C ASP A 103 -2.67 -1.11 10.20
N ALA A 104 -1.52 -0.62 9.73
CA ALA A 104 -1.44 0.48 8.78
C ALA A 104 -2.19 0.20 7.47
N ALA A 105 -2.22 -1.06 7.04
CA ALA A 105 -2.90 -1.52 5.85
C ALA A 105 -4.40 -1.82 6.04
N ARG A 106 -4.88 -2.01 7.27
CA ARG A 106 -6.30 -2.16 7.59
C ARG A 106 -7.02 -0.82 7.51
N GLY A 107 -6.35 0.26 7.95
CA GLY A 107 -6.95 1.58 8.06
C GLY A 107 -7.12 2.33 6.75
N TRP A 108 -8.09 3.26 6.73
CA TRP A 108 -8.11 4.41 5.82
C TRP A 108 -8.39 4.16 4.32
N TRP A 109 -9.07 3.08 3.96
CA TRP A 109 -9.50 2.82 2.59
C TRP A 109 -10.98 3.11 2.38
N HIS A 110 -11.29 3.86 1.32
CA HIS A 110 -12.66 3.94 0.84
C HIS A 110 -12.93 2.78 -0.11
N LEU A 111 -13.91 1.95 0.25
CA LEU A 111 -14.40 0.90 -0.63
C LEU A 111 -15.76 1.30 -1.18
N GLY A 112 -16.01 1.03 -2.46
CA GLY A 112 -17.38 1.11 -2.99
C GLY A 112 -18.25 -0.03 -2.45
N GLU A 113 -19.57 0.11 -2.54
CA GLU A 113 -20.51 -0.93 -2.09
C GLU A 113 -20.32 -2.26 -2.85
N ARG A 114 -20.03 -2.19 -4.15
CA ARG A 114 -19.69 -3.37 -4.97
C ARG A 114 -18.49 -4.14 -4.41
N THR A 115 -17.43 -3.43 -4.02
CA THR A 115 -16.25 -4.02 -3.39
C THR A 115 -16.61 -4.67 -2.05
N ARG A 116 -17.38 -3.96 -1.22
CA ARG A 116 -17.82 -4.47 0.09
C ARG A 116 -18.56 -5.79 -0.06
N ARG A 117 -19.47 -5.87 -1.04
CA ARG A 117 -20.21 -7.08 -1.36
C ARG A 117 -19.29 -8.22 -1.80
N LEU A 118 -18.30 -7.95 -2.67
CA LEU A 118 -17.32 -8.96 -3.09
C LEU A 118 -16.54 -9.53 -1.91
N VAL A 119 -16.04 -8.68 -1.02
CA VAL A 119 -15.28 -9.11 0.17
C VAL A 119 -16.15 -9.95 1.10
N ARG A 120 -17.41 -9.57 1.33
CA ARG A 120 -18.35 -10.35 2.15
C ARG A 120 -18.64 -11.74 1.58
N ILE A 121 -18.73 -11.85 0.25
CA ILE A 121 -19.01 -13.13 -0.42
C ILE A 121 -17.76 -14.03 -0.44
N LEU A 122 -16.58 -13.47 -0.69
CA LEU A 122 -15.36 -14.25 -0.97
C LEU A 122 -14.44 -14.43 0.24
N GLY A 123 -14.46 -13.49 1.19
CA GLY A 123 -13.55 -13.43 2.33
C GLY A 123 -13.62 -14.66 3.26
N PRO A 124 -14.81 -15.05 3.76
CA PRO A 124 -14.92 -16.11 4.77
C PRO A 124 -14.48 -17.51 4.30
N GLU A 125 -14.73 -17.85 3.03
CA GLU A 125 -14.47 -19.22 2.53
C GLU A 125 -13.06 -19.42 2.01
N ARG A 126 -12.44 -18.38 1.45
CA ARG A 126 -11.19 -18.51 0.69
C ARG A 126 -10.16 -17.42 0.95
N GLY A 127 -10.51 -16.38 1.70
CA GLY A 127 -9.75 -15.14 1.71
C GLY A 127 -9.82 -14.43 0.36
N VAL A 128 -9.42 -13.17 0.32
CA VAL A 128 -9.26 -12.42 -0.93
C VAL A 128 -7.87 -11.78 -0.99
N PRO A 129 -7.08 -12.00 -2.06
CA PRO A 129 -5.75 -11.43 -2.17
C PRO A 129 -5.75 -9.91 -2.06
N PHE A 130 -4.92 -9.38 -1.18
CA PHE A 130 -4.73 -7.96 -0.96
C PHE A 130 -3.25 -7.60 -1.02
N VAL A 131 -2.92 -6.64 -1.89
CA VAL A 131 -1.56 -6.09 -1.99
C VAL A 131 -1.58 -4.61 -1.69
N VAL A 132 -0.54 -4.17 -1.02
CA VAL A 132 -0.29 -2.77 -0.72
C VAL A 132 0.96 -2.33 -1.46
N THR A 133 0.86 -1.15 -2.06
CA THR A 133 1.91 -0.54 -2.86
C THR A 133 2.36 0.77 -2.24
N CYS A 134 3.68 1.00 -2.21
CA CYS A 134 4.25 2.30 -1.92
C CYS A 134 5.04 2.77 -3.13
N GLY A 135 4.67 3.93 -3.69
CA GLY A 135 5.32 4.43 -4.90
C GLY A 135 5.28 3.44 -6.07
N GLY A 136 4.20 2.66 -6.20
CA GLY A 136 4.06 1.67 -7.26
C GLY A 136 4.94 0.43 -7.12
N ILE A 137 5.56 0.21 -5.95
CA ILE A 137 6.24 -1.04 -5.60
C ILE A 137 5.36 -1.80 -4.60
N VAL A 138 5.13 -3.09 -4.81
CA VAL A 138 4.43 -3.96 -3.86
C VAL A 138 5.32 -4.18 -2.64
N VAL A 139 4.84 -3.75 -1.48
CA VAL A 139 5.59 -3.77 -0.21
C VAL A 139 4.98 -4.69 0.83
N LEU A 140 3.71 -5.03 0.68
CA LEU A 140 2.96 -5.83 1.64
C LEU A 140 1.87 -6.61 0.93
N GLY A 141 1.64 -7.84 1.38
CA GLY A 141 0.54 -8.70 0.96
C GLY A 141 -0.17 -9.26 2.18
N ALA A 142 -1.47 -9.53 2.02
CA ALA A 142 -2.33 -10.14 3.03
C ALA A 142 -3.53 -10.84 2.36
N GLU A 143 -4.24 -11.67 3.11
CA GLU A 143 -5.56 -12.18 2.73
C GLU A 143 -6.63 -11.36 3.47
N ILE A 144 -7.61 -10.82 2.74
CA ILE A 144 -8.80 -10.24 3.35
C ILE A 144 -9.76 -11.37 3.69
N THR A 145 -9.97 -11.63 4.97
CA THR A 145 -10.88 -12.68 5.45
C THR A 145 -12.23 -12.13 5.90
N GLY A 146 -12.33 -10.81 6.09
CA GLY A 146 -13.57 -10.17 6.48
C GLY A 146 -13.51 -8.65 6.49
N ILE A 147 -14.55 -8.06 7.10
CA ILE A 147 -14.65 -6.62 7.35
C ILE A 147 -14.85 -6.45 8.86
N ASP A 148 -14.01 -5.63 9.47
CA ASP A 148 -14.18 -5.23 10.86
C ASP A 148 -15.28 -4.15 10.92
N HIS A 149 -16.40 -4.51 11.54
CA HIS A 149 -17.60 -3.69 11.58
C HIS A 149 -17.52 -2.56 12.60
N ASP A 150 -16.72 -2.73 13.66
CA ASP A 150 -16.58 -1.74 14.72
C ASP A 150 -15.70 -0.58 14.23
N LEU A 151 -14.58 -0.91 13.57
CA LEU A 151 -13.73 0.09 12.91
C LEU A 151 -14.46 0.81 11.76
N VAL A 152 -15.40 0.14 11.07
CA VAL A 152 -16.27 0.80 10.08
C VAL A 152 -17.20 1.80 10.75
N ALA A 153 -17.81 1.44 11.87
CA ALA A 153 -18.73 2.30 12.61
C ALA A 153 -18.01 3.53 13.18
N GLU A 154 -16.84 3.33 13.79
CA GLU A 154 -15.97 4.40 14.27
C GLU A 154 -15.60 5.38 13.15
N GLY A 155 -15.14 4.85 12.01
CA GLY A 155 -14.82 5.68 10.84
C GLY A 155 -16.01 6.51 10.38
N THR A 156 -17.21 5.90 10.36
CA THR A 156 -18.47 6.54 9.97
C THR A 156 -18.84 7.70 10.88
N ALA A 157 -18.81 7.47 12.19
CA ALA A 157 -19.10 8.49 13.20
C ALA A 157 -18.14 9.69 13.08
N MET A 158 -16.84 9.44 12.87
CA MET A 158 -15.84 10.51 12.70
C MET A 158 -16.12 11.42 11.50
N SER A 159 -16.63 10.88 10.39
CA SER A 159 -16.90 11.72 9.21
C SER A 159 -18.26 12.42 9.24
N GLU A 160 -19.24 11.86 9.93
CA GLU A 160 -20.53 12.53 10.17
C GLU A 160 -20.35 13.77 11.05
N GLY A 161 -19.57 13.67 12.14
CA GLY A 161 -19.23 14.82 12.99
C GLY A 161 -18.48 15.93 12.26
N ARG A 162 -17.75 15.61 11.18
CA ARG A 162 -17.05 16.61 10.35
C ARG A 162 -17.95 17.31 9.34
N ARG A 163 -19.00 16.66 8.83
CA ARG A 163 -19.96 17.30 7.91
C ARG A 163 -20.73 18.44 8.60
N SER A 164 -20.89 18.37 9.92
CA SER A 164 -21.48 19.45 10.73
C SER A 164 -20.53 20.62 11.00
N SER A 165 -19.21 20.46 10.83
CA SER A 165 -18.20 21.46 11.19
C SER A 165 -17.41 21.99 9.97
N SER A 166 -18.05 22.88 9.21
CA SER A 166 -17.47 23.90 8.31
C SER A 166 -16.55 23.55 7.12
N ARG A 167 -16.87 24.25 6.01
CA ARG A 167 -16.03 24.74 4.91
C ARG A 167 -14.55 24.98 5.24
N GLN A 168 -13.66 24.03 4.97
CA GLN A 168 -12.26 24.29 4.59
C GLN A 168 -11.68 23.03 3.92
N GLY A 169 -10.99 23.23 2.80
CA GLY A 169 -10.68 22.19 1.82
C GLY A 169 -9.65 21.14 2.23
N GLY A 170 -9.54 20.08 1.43
CA GLY A 170 -8.34 19.24 1.40
C GLY A 170 -8.48 17.71 1.42
N GLY A 171 -9.48 17.14 0.74
CA GLY A 171 -9.22 16.02 -0.19
C GLY A 171 -9.16 14.57 0.29
N TYR A 172 -9.20 14.24 1.59
CA TYR A 172 -9.32 12.84 2.02
C TYR A 172 -10.23 12.69 3.25
N SER A 173 -11.56 12.72 3.06
CA SER A 173 -12.48 12.24 4.10
C SER A 173 -12.34 10.72 4.21
N ARG A 174 -11.48 10.26 5.14
CA ARG A 174 -11.20 8.84 5.34
C ARG A 174 -12.26 8.23 6.25
N LEU A 175 -13.32 7.73 5.64
CA LEU A 175 -14.26 6.81 6.26
C LEU A 175 -13.62 5.42 6.27
N ALA A 176 -13.19 4.93 7.44
CA ALA A 176 -12.54 3.62 7.57
C ALA A 176 -13.43 2.49 7.01
N ARG A 177 -12.87 1.65 6.14
CA ARG A 177 -13.41 0.32 5.90
C ARG A 177 -12.31 -0.69 6.18
N ALA A 178 -12.24 -1.09 7.44
CA ALA A 178 -11.22 -1.97 7.97
C ALA A 178 -11.41 -3.39 7.44
N PHE A 179 -10.40 -3.86 6.72
CA PHE A 179 -10.30 -5.27 6.39
C PHE A 179 -9.84 -6.05 7.61
N VAL A 180 -10.37 -7.25 7.81
CA VAL A 180 -9.68 -8.25 8.62
C VAL A 180 -8.63 -8.86 7.71
N LEU A 181 -7.35 -8.67 8.07
CA LEU A 181 -6.20 -9.07 7.27
C LEU A 181 -5.43 -10.19 7.99
N ASP A 182 -5.25 -11.30 7.29
CA ASP A 182 -4.37 -12.41 7.66
C ASP A 182 -3.13 -12.44 6.76
N ASP A 183 -2.18 -13.31 7.09
CA ASP A 183 -0.97 -13.45 6.29
C ASP A 183 -1.25 -13.91 4.85
N PRO A 184 -0.44 -13.46 3.89
CA PRO A 184 -0.66 -13.79 2.50
C PRO A 184 -0.37 -15.27 2.25
N GLY A 185 -1.15 -15.86 1.35
CA GLY A 185 -0.82 -17.17 0.81
C GLY A 185 0.37 -17.14 -0.15
N ALA A 186 0.73 -18.32 -0.68
CA ALA A 186 1.85 -18.54 -1.61
C ALA A 186 1.80 -17.71 -2.92
N TRP A 187 0.67 -17.05 -3.22
CA TRP A 187 0.58 -16.16 -4.37
C TRP A 187 1.45 -14.90 -4.23
N PHE A 188 1.78 -14.50 -2.99
CA PHE A 188 2.43 -13.23 -2.70
C PHE A 188 3.93 -13.21 -3.00
N ASP A 189 4.62 -14.34 -2.86
CA ASP A 189 6.06 -14.42 -3.14
C ASP A 189 6.38 -13.98 -4.57
N GLY A 190 5.49 -14.29 -5.50
CA GLY A 190 5.57 -13.86 -6.88
C GLY A 190 5.17 -12.40 -7.11
N GLN A 191 4.76 -11.63 -6.10
CA GLN A 191 4.37 -10.23 -6.21
C GLN A 191 5.27 -9.29 -5.40
N LEU A 192 5.90 -9.77 -4.32
CA LEU A 192 6.72 -8.94 -3.44
C LEU A 192 7.86 -8.27 -4.22
N GLY A 193 8.03 -6.95 -4.05
CA GLY A 193 9.03 -6.16 -4.76
C GLY A 193 8.68 -5.86 -6.22
N ARG A 194 7.57 -6.41 -6.75
CA ARG A 194 7.15 -6.12 -8.12
C ARG A 194 6.54 -4.73 -8.24
N ARG A 195 6.65 -4.18 -9.44
CA ARG A 195 6.06 -2.89 -9.79
C ARG A 195 4.63 -3.04 -10.25
N PHE A 196 3.83 -2.06 -9.85
CA PHE A 196 2.45 -1.95 -10.21
C PHE A 196 2.20 -0.58 -10.83
N THR A 197 1.75 -0.57 -12.09
CA THR A 197 1.37 0.68 -12.76
C THR A 197 0.16 1.25 -12.05
N LEU A 198 0.42 2.25 -11.23
CA LEU A 198 -0.60 2.90 -10.43
C LEU A 198 -1.59 3.63 -11.36
N GLY A 199 -1.14 4.32 -12.41
CA GLY A 199 -2.03 5.18 -13.17
C GLY A 199 -2.68 6.26 -12.28
N PRO A 200 -3.58 7.10 -12.82
CA PRO A 200 -4.18 8.21 -12.06
C PRO A 200 -5.16 7.77 -10.95
N GLY A 201 -5.40 6.46 -10.80
CA GLY A 201 -6.42 5.93 -9.89
C GLY A 201 -6.26 6.36 -8.42
N GLY A 202 -7.36 6.27 -7.68
CA GLY A 202 -7.45 6.64 -6.26
C GLY A 202 -6.63 5.72 -5.33
N PRO A 203 -6.81 5.87 -4.00
CA PRO A 203 -6.04 5.14 -2.99
C PRO A 203 -6.18 3.62 -3.12
N PHE A 204 -7.22 3.14 -3.80
CA PHE A 204 -7.51 1.73 -3.92
C PHE A 204 -8.03 1.36 -5.31
N ARG A 205 -7.76 0.14 -5.79
CA ARG A 205 -8.37 -0.44 -7.02
C ARG A 205 -8.57 -1.94 -6.91
N VAL A 206 -9.62 -2.44 -7.57
CA VAL A 206 -9.85 -3.88 -7.77
C VAL A 206 -9.29 -4.28 -9.13
N VAL A 207 -8.43 -5.30 -9.14
CA VAL A 207 -7.91 -5.91 -10.37
C VAL A 207 -8.53 -7.27 -10.53
N PHE A 208 -9.14 -7.51 -11.69
CA PHE A 208 -9.62 -8.83 -12.06
C PHE A 208 -8.53 -9.52 -12.87
N SER A 209 -8.16 -10.74 -12.49
CA SER A 209 -7.34 -11.58 -13.36
C SER A 209 -8.10 -11.77 -14.67
N ARG A 210 -7.52 -11.38 -15.82
CA ARG A 210 -7.89 -12.07 -17.05
C ARG A 210 -7.44 -13.51 -16.83
N GLY A 211 -8.37 -14.47 -16.89
CA GLY A 211 -8.00 -15.87 -16.96
C GLY A 211 -6.99 -16.07 -18.10
N PRO A 212 -6.22 -17.17 -18.13
CA PRO A 212 -5.42 -17.48 -19.30
C PRO A 212 -6.37 -17.39 -20.51
N ALA A 213 -6.05 -16.51 -21.46
CA ALA A 213 -6.74 -16.49 -22.74
C ALA A 213 -6.64 -17.92 -23.26
N GLY A 214 -7.78 -18.58 -23.43
CA GLY A 214 -7.81 -19.96 -23.92
C GLY A 214 -6.99 -20.03 -25.20
N THR A 215 -5.89 -20.77 -25.14
CA THR A 215 -5.23 -21.38 -26.31
C THR A 215 -6.08 -22.53 -26.79
#